data_AF-A0A0L7RAU5-F1
#
_entry.id   AF-A0A0L7RAU5-F1
#
_cell.length_a   1.000
_cell.length_b   1.000
_cell.length_c   1.000
_cell.angle_alpha   90.00
_cell.angle_beta   90.00
_cell.angle_gamma   90.00
#
_symmetry.space_group_name_H-M   'P 1'
#
loop_
_entity.id
_entity.type
_entity.pdbx_description
1 polymer ?
#
loop_
_entity_poly.entity_id
_entity_poly.type
_entity_poly.pdbx_seq_one_letter_code
_entity_poly.pdbx_strand_id
1 'polypeptide(L)' 'MQNRIWHKRCKKKLRRFNWNFLSHPPYSPEITSSDYHLFRALQRSFGGQIFDNIDSLRNSIGKYFHENLREFL' A
#
# COMPACT_ATOMS: atom_id res chain seq x y z
N MET A 1 4.42 -0.20 6.27
CA MET A 1 5.43 -1.16 5.76
C MET A 1 6.34 -1.62 6.89
N GLN A 2 6.03 -2.75 7.52
CA GLN A 2 6.69 -3.18 8.76
C GLN A 2 7.92 -4.06 8.50
N ASN A 3 8.87 -4.02 9.44
CA ASN A 3 10.20 -4.66 9.53
C ASN A 3 10.26 -6.17 9.15
N ARG A 4 9.96 -6.54 7.91
CA ARG A 4 10.12 -7.91 7.42
C ARG A 4 11.49 -8.11 6.79
N ILE A 5 12.04 -9.31 6.98
CA ILE A 5 13.34 -9.83 6.54
C ILE A 5 13.73 -9.44 5.09
N TRP A 6 12.73 -9.17 4.24
CA TRP A 6 12.84 -8.65 2.88
C TRP A 6 13.48 -7.24 2.76
N HIS A 7 13.26 -6.32 3.72
CA HIS A 7 13.83 -4.97 3.68
C HIS A 7 15.37 -4.98 3.72
N LYS A 8 15.94 -5.84 4.57
CA LYS A 8 17.40 -6.00 4.68
C LYS A 8 17.99 -6.55 3.39
N ARG A 9 17.31 -7.51 2.74
CA ARG A 9 17.72 -8.10 1.45
C ARG A 9 17.65 -7.12 0.27
N CYS A 10 16.66 -6.23 0.24
CA CYS A 10 16.46 -5.29 -0.87
C CYS A 10 17.34 -4.02 -0.80
N LYS A 11 17.97 -3.72 0.35
CA LYS A 11 18.77 -2.51 0.59
C LYS A 11 19.94 -2.33 -0.38
N LYS A 12 20.52 -3.43 -0.88
CA LYS A 12 21.64 -3.39 -1.85
C LYS A 12 21.17 -2.99 -3.26
N LYS A 13 20.01 -3.47 -3.70
CA LYS A 13 19.44 -3.12 -5.01
C LYS A 13 18.94 -1.67 -5.00
N LEU A 14 18.24 -1.26 -3.95
CA LEU A 14 17.69 0.10 -3.83
C LEU A 14 18.78 1.20 -3.78
N ARG A 15 19.94 0.90 -3.17
CA ARG A 15 21.10 1.81 -3.23
C ARG A 15 21.66 2.02 -4.63
N ARG A 16 21.54 1.04 -5.54
CA ARG A 16 21.92 1.22 -6.95
C ARG A 16 21.02 2.22 -7.68
N PHE A 17 19.78 2.36 -7.22
CA PHE A 17 18.81 3.31 -7.75
C PHE A 17 18.84 4.66 -7.02
N ASN A 18 19.83 4.92 -6.15
CA ASN A 18 19.94 6.15 -5.35
C ASN A 18 18.68 6.52 -4.53
N TRP A 19 17.88 5.53 -4.13
CA TRP A 19 16.71 5.79 -3.30
C TRP A 19 17.13 6.08 -1.84
N ASN A 20 16.71 7.22 -1.32
CA ASN A 20 16.89 7.57 0.09
C ASN A 20 15.93 6.78 0.98
N PHE A 21 16.48 6.08 1.98
CA PHE A 21 15.67 5.39 2.99
C PHE A 21 15.26 6.39 4.07
N LEU A 22 13.98 6.72 4.13
CA LEU A 22 13.40 7.35 5.32
C LEU A 22 13.39 6.31 6.45
N SER A 23 14.05 6.65 7.56
CA SER A 23 14.07 5.80 8.74
C SER A 23 12.65 5.73 9.31
N HIS A 24 12.06 4.53 9.33
CA HIS A 24 10.75 4.31 9.91
C HIS A 24 10.93 3.54 11.23
N PRO A 25 10.33 4.01 12.34
CA PRO A 25 10.37 3.29 13.60
C PRO A 25 9.69 1.92 13.47
N PRO A 26 10.08 0.93 14.29
CA PRO A 26 9.38 -0.35 14.34
C PRO A 26 7.90 -0.14 14.70
N TYR A 27 6.99 -0.81 13.99
CA TYR A 27 5.55 -0.86 14.32
C TYR A 27 4.84 0.49 14.45
N SER A 28 4.99 1.39 13.47
CA SER A 28 4.21 2.63 13.40
C SER A 28 3.20 2.62 12.24
N PRO A 29 2.04 1.95 12.41
CA PRO A 29 0.97 1.99 11.42
C PRO A 29 0.46 3.42 11.14
N GLU A 30 0.56 4.34 12.11
CA GLU A 30 0.17 5.75 11.93
C GLU A 30 1.13 6.56 11.05
N ILE A 31 2.38 6.12 10.93
CA ILE A 31 3.43 6.85 10.19
C ILE A 31 3.55 6.33 8.74
N THR A 32 2.91 5.20 8.41
CA THR A 32 2.84 4.76 7.01
C THR A 32 1.57 5.31 6.38
N SER A 33 1.68 6.43 5.64
CA SER A 33 0.55 7.07 4.96
C SER A 33 -0.30 6.06 4.14
N SER A 34 0.34 5.09 3.47
CA SER A 34 -0.37 4.02 2.76
C SER A 34 -1.12 3.05 3.68
N ASP A 35 -0.60 2.70 4.86
CA ASP A 35 -1.29 1.73 5.73
C ASP A 35 -2.51 2.37 6.40
N TYR A 36 -2.40 3.64 6.78
CA TYR A 36 -3.50 4.34 7.46
C TYR A 36 -4.52 4.93 6.48
N HIS A 37 -4.13 5.61 5.42
CA HIS A 37 -5.09 6.28 4.54
C HIS A 37 -5.64 5.33 3.48
N LEU A 38 -4.76 4.67 2.72
CA LEU A 38 -5.18 3.89 1.56
C LEU A 38 -5.89 2.59 1.95
N PHE A 39 -5.31 1.75 2.82
CA PHE A 39 -5.94 0.48 3.15
C PHE A 39 -7.21 0.64 4.00
N ARG A 40 -7.31 1.67 4.85
CA ARG A 40 -8.58 1.96 5.55
C ARG A 40 -9.67 2.41 4.59
N ALA A 41 -9.33 3.26 3.62
CA ALA A 41 -10.30 3.71 2.62
C ALA A 41 -10.79 2.54 1.74
N LEU A 42 -9.88 1.66 1.32
CA LEU A 42 -10.20 0.43 0.60
C LEU A 42 -11.05 -0.54 1.43
N GLN A 43 -10.72 -0.74 2.72
CA GLN A 43 -11.52 -1.58 3.61
C GLN A 43 -12.92 -1.01 3.82
N ARG A 44 -13.07 0.31 3.81
CA ARG A 44 -14.38 0.97 3.91
C ARG A 44 -15.19 0.84 2.61
N SER A 45 -14.55 0.94 1.45
CA SER A 45 -15.24 0.85 0.16
C SER A 45 -15.62 -0.58 -0.22
N PHE A 46 -14.76 -1.55 0.12
CA PHE A 46 -14.94 -2.96 -0.21
C PHE A 46 -15.40 -3.83 0.97
N GLY A 47 -15.62 -3.22 2.14
CA GLY A 47 -16.09 -3.93 3.32
C GLY A 47 -17.42 -4.63 3.06
N GLY A 48 -17.42 -5.95 3.14
CA GLY A 48 -18.61 -6.77 2.91
C GLY A 48 -18.92 -7.10 1.45
N GLN A 49 -18.09 -6.66 0.49
CA GLN A 49 -18.19 -7.17 -0.89
C GLN A 49 -17.54 -8.55 -1.00
N ILE A 50 -18.26 -9.46 -1.64
CA ILE A 50 -17.75 -10.77 -2.05
C ILE A 50 -17.47 -10.69 -3.55
N PHE A 51 -16.26 -11.06 -3.94
CA PHE A 51 -15.85 -11.10 -5.34
C PHE A 51 -15.77 -12.55 -5.79
N ASP A 52 -16.40 -12.85 -6.93
CA ASP A 52 -16.45 -14.21 -7.47
C ASP A 52 -15.12 -14.64 -8.13
N ASN A 53 -14.34 -13.67 -8.63
CA ASN A 53 -13.06 -13.93 -9.26
C ASN A 53 -12.05 -12.80 -9.04
N ILE A 54 -10.77 -13.11 -9.31
CA ILE A 54 -9.65 -12.19 -9.13
C ILE A 54 -9.72 -11.03 -10.13
N ASP A 55 -10.21 -11.25 -11.35
CA ASP A 55 -10.32 -10.22 -12.38
C ASP A 55 -11.34 -9.12 -12.02
N SER A 56 -12.44 -9.50 -11.38
CA SER A 56 -13.49 -8.63 -10.87
C SER A 56 -12.97 -7.80 -9.71
N LEU A 57 -12.21 -8.42 -8.79
CA LEU A 57 -11.49 -7.70 -7.74
C LEU A 57 -10.50 -6.70 -8.36
N ARG A 58 -9.70 -7.13 -9.35
CA ARG A 58 -8.70 -6.28 -10.02
C ARG A 58 -9.33 -5.09 -10.73
N ASN A 59 -10.43 -5.31 -11.44
CA ASN A 59 -11.17 -4.25 -12.13
C ASN A 59 -11.78 -3.26 -11.12
N SER A 60 -12.36 -3.77 -10.03
CA SER A 60 -12.97 -2.94 -8.98
C SER A 60 -11.94 -2.07 -8.26
N ILE A 61 -10.78 -2.64 -7.94
CA ILE A 61 -9.65 -1.88 -7.37
C ILE A 61 -9.17 -0.82 -8.39
N GLY A 62 -9.00 -1.20 -9.65
CA GLY A 62 -8.58 -0.26 -10.71
C GLY A 62 -9.53 0.92 -10.85
N LYS A 63 -10.83 0.66 -10.85
CA LYS A 63 -11.89 1.69 -10.86
C LYS A 63 -11.80 2.60 -9.62
N TYR A 64 -11.67 2.01 -8.44
CA TYR A 64 -11.56 2.77 -7.19
C TYR A 64 -10.38 3.75 -7.21
N PHE A 65 -9.20 3.31 -7.67
CA PHE A 65 -8.04 4.18 -7.79
C PHE A 65 -8.22 5.26 -8.87
N HIS A 66 -8.92 4.97 -9.96
CA HIS A 66 -9.19 5.96 -11.00
C HIS A 66 -10.12 7.07 -10.51
N GLU A 67 -11.10 6.72 -9.68
CA GLU A 67 -12.08 7.66 -9.12
C GLU A 67 -11.53 8.45 -7.92
N ASN A 68 -10.73 7.80 -7.07
CA ASN A 68 -10.21 8.38 -5.83
C ASN A 68 -8.73 8.81 -5.94
N LEU A 69 -8.14 8.81 -7.14
CA LEU A 69 -6.71 9.10 -7.36
C LEU A 69 -6.28 10.42 -6.71
N ARG A 70 -7.18 11.41 -6.73
CA ARG A 70 -6.91 12.78 -6.22
C ARG A 70 -6.88 12.87 -4.70
N GLU A 71 -7.45 11.91 -3.96
CA GLU A 71 -7.37 11.90 -2.49
C GLU A 71 -6.02 11.40 -1.96
N PHE A 72 -5.25 10.69 -2.79
CA PHE A 72 -4.00 10.04 -2.38
C PHE A 72 -2.74 10.65 -3.02
N LEU A 73 -2.89 11.69 -3.84
CA LEU A 73 -1.82 12.48 -4.45
C LEU A 73 -1.64 13.81 -3.71
#